data_AF-A0A7U9N691-F1
#
_entry.id   AF-A0A7U9N691-F1
#
_cell.length_a   1.000
_cell.length_b   1.000
_cell.length_c   1.000
_cell.angle_alpha   90.00
_cell.angle_beta   90.00
_cell.angle_gamma   90.00
#
_symmetry.space_group_name_H-M   'P 1'
#
loop_
_entity.id
_entity.type
_entity.pdbx_description
1 polymer ?
#
loop_
_entity_poly.entity_id
_entity_poly.type
_entity_poly.pdbx_seq_one_letter_code
_entity_poly.pdbx_strand_id
1 'polypeptide(L)'
;MLGAGIIGDKVTPLLAARIEKGIELLRYNPNAVLIMSGGQGSGEDIPESKAMAAYAVSQGVDTEKIIMEQKSVSTQENLRFSRELMNKQKPQIIIVTTAYHVFRALILAKQQGIRCVGFGAKTKWYFTLNAFIREFIGYLCLSWKKHTFVIIIVIGIVLFRR
;
A
#
# COMPACT_ATOMS: atom_id res chain seq x y z
N MET A 1 -0.96 6.87 1.35
CA MET A 1 0.46 6.54 1.09
C MET A 1 0.87 5.46 2.07
N LEU A 2 1.46 4.37 1.60
CA LEU A 2 1.92 3.28 2.47
C LEU A 2 3.40 3.44 2.81
N GLY A 3 3.74 3.27 4.09
CA GLY A 3 5.09 3.26 4.62
C GLY A 3 6.05 2.24 4.01
N ALA A 4 7.33 2.56 4.00
CA ALA A 4 8.48 1.78 3.54
C ALA A 4 9.62 1.68 4.58
N GLY A 5 9.48 2.33 5.74
CA GLY A 5 10.50 2.49 6.77
C GLY A 5 11.32 3.78 6.63
N ILE A 6 11.75 4.30 7.78
CA ILE A 6 12.65 5.45 7.92
C ILE A 6 13.95 5.07 8.64
N ILE A 7 14.95 5.97 8.60
CA ILE A 7 16.20 5.82 9.35
C ILE A 7 16.29 6.98 10.34
N GLY A 8 16.11 6.69 11.63
CA GLY A 8 15.94 7.73 12.66
C GLY A 8 14.67 8.55 12.39
N ASP A 9 14.86 9.79 11.93
CA ASP A 9 13.80 10.72 11.51
C ASP A 9 13.76 10.95 9.99
N LYS A 10 14.66 10.32 9.21
CA LYS A 10 14.85 10.61 7.78
C LYS A 10 14.08 9.67 6.87
N VAL A 11 13.38 10.28 5.91
CA VAL A 11 12.73 9.61 4.79
C VAL A 11 13.77 8.92 3.91
N THR A 12 13.62 7.62 3.69
CA THR A 12 14.48 6.86 2.77
C THR A 12 14.20 7.23 1.30
N PRO A 13 15.13 7.01 0.36
CA PRO A 13 14.88 7.29 -1.07
C PRO A 13 13.65 6.57 -1.63
N LEU A 14 13.36 5.36 -1.14
CA LEU A 14 12.18 4.60 -1.55
C LEU A 14 10.88 5.24 -1.05
N LEU A 15 10.88 5.72 0.19
CA LEU A 15 9.75 6.42 0.78
C LEU A 15 9.54 7.78 0.13
N ALA A 16 10.62 8.52 -0.14
CA ALA A 16 10.58 9.81 -0.86
C ALA A 16 9.91 9.64 -2.23
N ALA A 17 10.31 8.64 -3.02
CA ALA A 17 9.69 8.37 -4.32
C ALA A 17 8.19 8.07 -4.23
N ARG A 18 7.73 7.42 -3.13
CA ARG A 18 6.29 7.23 -2.88
C ARG A 18 5.61 8.56 -2.58
N ILE A 19 6.20 9.37 -1.70
CA ILE A 19 5.66 10.68 -1.31
C ILE A 19 5.56 11.59 -2.53
N GLU A 20 6.61 11.69 -3.33
CA GLU A 20 6.62 12.46 -4.58
C GLU A 20 5.52 12.00 -5.53
N LYS A 21 5.31 10.68 -5.67
CA LYS A 21 4.26 10.15 -6.56
C LYS A 21 2.86 10.56 -6.11
N GLY A 22 2.56 10.54 -4.81
CA GLY A 22 1.25 11.02 -4.37
C GLY A 22 1.12 12.54 -4.34
N ILE A 23 2.21 13.30 -4.18
CA ILE A 23 2.20 14.77 -4.42
C ILE A 23 1.85 15.05 -5.89
N GLU A 24 2.46 14.33 -6.82
CA GLU A 24 2.13 14.42 -8.26
C GLU A 24 0.63 14.17 -8.49
N LEU A 25 0.06 13.13 -7.88
CA LEU A 25 -1.37 12.82 -7.98
C LEU A 25 -2.27 13.87 -7.31
N LEU A 26 -1.82 14.47 -6.21
CA LEU A 26 -2.52 15.58 -5.56
C LEU A 26 -2.58 16.81 -6.48
N ARG A 27 -1.53 17.09 -7.27
CA ARG A 27 -1.55 18.18 -8.26
C ARG A 27 -2.58 17.96 -9.36
N TYR A 28 -2.81 16.71 -9.78
CA TYR A 28 -3.86 16.38 -10.75
C TYR A 28 -5.28 16.47 -10.17
N ASN A 29 -5.44 16.26 -8.87
CA ASN A 29 -6.72 16.43 -8.18
C ASN A 29 -6.52 17.22 -6.87
N PRO A 30 -6.54 18.57 -6.93
CA PRO A 30 -6.32 19.43 -5.77
C PRO A 30 -7.36 19.24 -4.64
N ASN A 31 -8.51 18.64 -4.93
CA ASN A 31 -9.55 18.33 -3.95
C ASN A 31 -9.28 17.04 -3.15
N ALA A 32 -8.25 16.27 -3.52
CA ALA A 32 -7.83 15.11 -2.78
C ALA A 32 -7.13 15.50 -1.46
N VAL A 33 -6.95 14.50 -0.60
CA VAL A 33 -6.24 14.61 0.68
C VAL A 33 -5.22 13.48 0.73
N LEU A 34 -4.02 13.78 1.22
CA LEU A 34 -2.95 12.81 1.41
C LEU A 34 -3.04 12.20 2.79
N ILE A 35 -3.38 10.92 2.86
CA ILE A 35 -3.24 10.14 4.10
C ILE A 35 -1.85 9.50 4.09
N MET A 36 -0.98 9.91 5.02
CA MET A 36 0.34 9.33 5.25
C MET A 36 0.20 8.26 6.33
N SER A 37 0.37 6.99 5.99
CA SER A 37 0.09 5.87 6.89
C SER A 37 1.36 5.05 7.14
N GLY A 38 1.72 5.03 8.42
CA GLY A 38 2.91 4.39 8.97
C GLY A 38 3.09 4.82 10.42
N GLY A 39 3.04 3.85 11.33
CA GLY A 39 3.41 4.02 12.73
C GLY A 39 4.91 4.02 12.94
N GLN A 40 5.34 3.79 14.18
CA GLN A 40 6.75 3.77 14.56
C GLN A 40 7.28 2.33 14.54
N GLY A 41 8.26 2.08 13.69
CA GLY A 41 8.99 0.81 13.59
C GLY A 41 10.14 0.71 14.59
N SER A 42 10.74 -0.48 14.65
CA SER A 42 11.95 -0.71 15.45
C SER A 42 13.14 0.03 14.84
N GLY A 43 13.81 0.88 15.63
CA GLY A 43 14.94 1.70 15.17
C GLY A 43 14.55 3.04 14.51
N GLU A 44 13.28 3.44 14.61
CA GLU A 44 12.79 4.74 14.14
C GLU A 44 12.57 5.67 15.34
N ASP A 45 12.98 6.94 15.24
CA ASP A 45 12.87 7.92 16.33
C ASP A 45 11.46 8.52 16.42
N ILE A 46 10.75 8.51 15.29
CA ILE A 46 9.40 9.06 15.13
C ILE A 46 8.53 8.11 14.32
N PRO A 47 7.19 8.20 14.42
CA PRO A 47 6.31 7.52 13.47
C PRO A 47 6.62 7.90 12.02
N GLU A 48 6.67 6.91 11.14
CA GLU A 48 6.98 7.10 9.73
C GLU A 48 6.06 8.15 9.08
N SER A 49 4.77 8.15 9.40
CA SER A 49 3.81 9.14 8.90
C SER A 49 4.17 10.60 9.25
N LYS A 50 4.86 10.86 10.37
CA LYS A 50 5.35 12.21 10.71
C LYS A 50 6.49 12.62 9.78
N ALA A 51 7.47 11.74 9.56
CA ALA A 51 8.55 11.98 8.61
C ALA A 51 8.00 12.22 7.19
N MET A 52 7.02 11.42 6.78
CA MET A 52 6.34 11.58 5.49
C MET A 52 5.62 12.93 5.35
N ALA A 53 4.91 13.36 6.40
CA ALA A 53 4.20 14.63 6.41
C ALA A 53 5.18 15.81 6.35
N ALA A 54 6.25 15.80 7.15
CA ALA A 54 7.28 16.83 7.13
C ALA A 54 7.96 16.94 5.76
N TYR A 55 8.24 15.80 5.12
CA TYR A 55 8.77 15.76 3.76
C TYR A 55 7.77 16.32 2.74
N ALA A 56 6.49 15.98 2.82
CA ALA A 56 5.49 16.52 1.88
C ALA A 56 5.32 18.04 2.03
N VAL A 57 5.36 18.56 3.26
CA VAL A 57 5.33 20.01 3.53
C VAL A 57 6.56 20.70 2.95
N SER A 58 7.76 20.11 3.08
CA SER A 58 8.98 20.68 2.48
C SER A 58 8.95 20.69 0.95
N GLN A 59 8.10 19.88 0.33
CA GLN A 59 7.81 19.86 -1.11
C GLN A 59 6.66 20.80 -1.52
N GLY A 60 6.14 21.60 -0.60
CA GLY A 60 5.11 22.62 -0.86
C GLY A 60 3.67 22.14 -0.78
N VAL A 61 3.40 21.02 -0.08
CA VAL A 61 2.02 20.60 0.21
C VAL A 61 1.48 21.30 1.45
N ASP A 62 0.29 21.87 1.35
CA ASP A 62 -0.42 22.46 2.50
C ASP A 62 -0.67 21.42 3.59
N THR A 63 -0.39 21.78 4.84
CA THR A 63 -0.59 20.91 6.01
C THR A 63 -2.05 20.44 6.15
N GLU A 64 -3.02 21.27 5.75
CA GLU A 64 -4.45 20.94 5.74
C GLU A 64 -4.82 19.80 4.77
N LYS A 65 -3.98 19.57 3.75
CA LYS A 65 -4.14 18.46 2.80
C LYS A 65 -3.53 17.16 3.29
N ILE A 66 -2.92 17.14 4.48
CA ILE A 66 -2.19 15.98 5.00
C ILE A 66 -2.89 15.46 6.26
N ILE A 67 -3.18 14.17 6.26
CA ILE A 67 -3.65 13.43 7.42
C ILE A 67 -2.59 12.39 7.77
N MET A 68 -2.16 12.36 9.03
CA MET A 68 -1.19 11.39 9.52
C MET A 68 -1.90 10.24 10.23
N GLU A 69 -1.60 9.01 9.81
CA GLU A 69 -2.01 7.78 10.48
C GLU A 69 -0.77 7.10 11.07
N GLN A 70 -0.69 7.08 12.41
CA GLN A 70 0.52 6.81 13.20
C GLN A 70 0.49 5.47 13.95
N LYS A 71 -0.54 4.64 13.77
CA LYS A 71 -0.76 3.43 14.60
C LYS A 71 -0.35 2.15 13.91
N SER A 72 -0.32 2.13 12.60
CA SER A 72 -0.07 0.93 11.81
C SER A 72 1.37 0.43 11.88
N VAL A 73 1.55 -0.88 12.00
CA VAL A 73 2.86 -1.55 11.88
C VAL A 73 2.91 -2.54 10.72
N SER A 74 1.80 -2.70 10.00
CA SER A 74 1.69 -3.57 8.83
C SER A 74 0.92 -2.93 7.68
N THR A 75 1.12 -3.44 6.46
CA THR A 75 0.35 -2.98 5.29
C THR A 75 -1.15 -3.20 5.44
N GLN A 76 -1.56 -4.24 6.17
CA GLN A 76 -2.98 -4.53 6.41
C GLN A 76 -3.60 -3.48 7.33
N GLU A 77 -2.90 -3.12 8.40
CA GLU A 77 -3.30 -2.06 9.33
C GLU A 77 -3.27 -0.69 8.67
N ASN A 78 -2.25 -0.39 7.85
CA ASN A 78 -2.19 0.86 7.09
C ASN A 78 -3.50 1.11 6.36
N LEU A 79 -4.00 0.09 5.64
CA LEU A 79 -5.24 0.19 4.87
C LEU A 79 -6.47 0.35 5.77
N ARG A 80 -6.54 -0.44 6.85
CA ARG A 80 -7.66 -0.42 7.79
C ARG A 80 -7.76 0.93 8.51
N PHE A 81 -6.68 1.37 9.15
CA PHE A 81 -6.67 2.62 9.92
C PHE A 81 -6.78 3.83 9.00
N SER A 82 -6.17 3.81 7.81
CA SER A 82 -6.40 4.86 6.81
C SER A 82 -7.86 4.96 6.41
N ARG A 83 -8.58 3.83 6.29
CA ARG A 83 -10.01 3.81 5.94
C ARG A 83 -10.88 4.45 7.01
N GLU A 84 -10.53 4.25 8.28
CA GLU A 84 -11.23 4.83 9.44
C GLU A 84 -11.11 6.37 9.48
N LEU A 85 -10.04 6.93 8.92
CA LEU A 85 -9.82 8.38 8.82
C LEU A 85 -10.58 9.05 7.65
N MET A 86 -11.28 8.29 6.82
CA MET A 86 -11.99 8.82 5.66
C MET A 86 -13.43 9.20 6.02
N ASN A 87 -13.75 10.49 5.97
CA ASN A 87 -15.08 11.02 6.33
C ASN A 87 -16.22 10.68 5.34
N LYS A 88 -15.93 10.07 4.19
CA LYS A 88 -16.96 9.74 3.17
C LYS A 88 -17.40 8.29 3.31
N GLN A 89 -18.72 8.04 3.18
CA GLN A 89 -19.26 6.67 3.13
C GLN A 89 -18.63 5.84 2.01
N LYS A 90 -18.41 6.42 0.82
CA LYS A 90 -17.79 5.78 -0.35
C LYS A 90 -16.73 6.69 -1.00
N PRO A 91 -15.53 6.80 -0.42
CA PRO A 91 -14.47 7.61 -1.00
C PRO A 91 -13.86 6.90 -2.21
N GLN A 92 -13.40 7.70 -3.18
CA GLN A 92 -12.48 7.21 -4.21
C GLN A 92 -11.07 7.19 -3.60
N ILE A 93 -10.46 6.02 -3.54
CA ILE A 93 -9.20 5.80 -2.85
C ILE A 93 -8.11 5.51 -3.87
N ILE A 94 -6.98 6.21 -3.75
CA ILE A 94 -5.75 5.89 -4.44
C ILE A 94 -4.72 5.40 -3.43
N ILE A 95 -4.21 4.19 -3.64
CA ILE A 95 -3.09 3.64 -2.87
C ILE A 95 -1.80 3.96 -3.62
N VAL A 96 -0.91 4.68 -2.96
CA VAL A 96 0.45 4.93 -3.47
C VAL A 96 1.44 4.09 -2.66
N THR A 97 2.23 3.29 -3.37
CA THR A 97 3.33 2.47 -2.83
C THR A 97 4.37 2.22 -3.93
N THR A 98 5.42 1.46 -3.67
CA THR A 98 6.37 1.07 -4.72
C THR A 98 5.72 0.15 -5.75
N ALA A 99 6.08 0.26 -7.04
CA ALA A 99 5.47 -0.50 -8.13
C ALA A 99 5.26 -2.01 -7.85
N TYR A 100 6.27 -2.71 -7.31
CA TYR A 100 6.16 -4.14 -7.01
C TYR A 100 5.28 -4.47 -5.79
N HIS A 101 4.96 -3.49 -4.94
CA HIS A 101 4.05 -3.67 -3.79
C HIS A 101 2.59 -3.32 -4.10
N VAL A 102 2.31 -2.71 -5.25
CA VAL A 102 0.94 -2.32 -5.63
C VAL A 102 0.02 -3.54 -5.66
N PHE A 103 0.49 -4.65 -6.25
CA PHE A 103 -0.30 -5.88 -6.36
C PHE A 103 -0.77 -6.40 -4.99
N ARG A 104 0.16 -6.58 -4.05
CA ARG A 104 -0.17 -7.01 -2.67
C ARG A 104 -1.08 -6.03 -1.96
N ALA A 105 -0.83 -4.74 -2.09
CA ALA A 105 -1.67 -3.72 -1.48
C ALA A 105 -3.12 -3.77 -2.01
N LEU A 106 -3.30 -3.98 -3.31
CA LEU A 106 -4.63 -4.12 -3.93
C LEU A 106 -5.35 -5.40 -3.50
N ILE A 107 -4.63 -6.52 -3.34
CA ILE A 107 -5.22 -7.76 -2.81
C ILE A 107 -5.73 -7.53 -1.38
N LEU A 108 -4.89 -6.95 -0.52
CA LEU A 108 -5.25 -6.68 0.87
C LEU A 108 -6.44 -5.70 0.96
N ALA A 109 -6.46 -4.66 0.13
CA ALA A 109 -7.57 -3.73 0.05
C ALA A 109 -8.87 -4.45 -0.36
N LYS A 110 -8.81 -5.31 -1.39
CA LYS A 110 -9.96 -6.11 -1.82
C LYS A 110 -10.48 -7.05 -0.73
N GLN A 111 -9.59 -7.69 0.04
CA GLN A 111 -9.97 -8.53 1.18
C GLN A 111 -10.68 -7.74 2.29
N GLN A 112 -10.34 -6.47 2.45
CA GLN A 112 -10.99 -5.56 3.41
C GLN A 112 -12.23 -4.85 2.84
N GLY A 113 -12.67 -5.19 1.62
CA GLY A 113 -13.80 -4.51 0.97
C GLY A 113 -13.52 -3.07 0.54
N ILE A 114 -12.25 -2.65 0.50
CA ILE A 114 -11.83 -1.31 0.12
C ILE A 114 -11.72 -1.23 -1.41
N ARG A 115 -12.55 -0.38 -2.04
CA ARG A 115 -12.47 -0.11 -3.48
C ARG A 115 -11.44 1.00 -3.73
N CYS A 116 -10.35 0.66 -4.40
CA CYS A 116 -9.23 1.56 -4.63
C CYS A 116 -8.51 1.29 -5.96
N VAL A 117 -7.75 2.28 -6.43
CA VAL A 117 -6.80 2.15 -7.53
C VAL A 117 -5.38 2.25 -6.96
N GLY A 118 -4.45 1.46 -7.49
CA GLY A 118 -3.06 1.42 -7.02
C GLY A 118 -2.11 2.11 -8.00
N PHE A 119 -1.25 2.98 -7.48
CA PHE A 119 -0.19 3.66 -8.23
C PHE A 119 1.18 3.32 -7.65
N GLY A 120 2.07 2.90 -8.54
CA GLY A 120 3.45 2.55 -8.22
C GLY A 120 4.36 3.77 -8.37
N ALA A 121 5.12 4.08 -7.32
CA ALA A 121 6.31 4.91 -7.45
C ALA A 121 7.38 4.16 -8.24
N LYS A 122 8.13 4.89 -9.09
CA LYS A 122 9.22 4.33 -9.89
C LYS A 122 10.27 3.74 -8.94
N THR A 123 10.78 2.56 -9.29
CA THR A 123 11.94 1.93 -8.64
C THR A 123 12.78 1.29 -9.73
N LYS A 124 14.09 1.22 -9.49
CA LYS A 124 15.07 0.58 -10.37
C LYS A 124 14.62 -0.82 -10.79
N TRP A 125 14.67 -1.12 -12.09
CA TRP A 125 14.08 -2.30 -12.71
C TRP A 125 14.65 -3.65 -12.22
N TYR A 126 15.90 -3.66 -11.74
CA TYR A 126 16.54 -4.86 -11.17
C TYR A 126 15.93 -5.29 -9.82
N PHE A 127 15.27 -4.39 -9.08
CA PHE A 127 14.51 -4.76 -7.88
C PHE A 127 13.11 -5.28 -8.21
N THR A 128 12.53 -4.90 -9.35
CA THR A 128 11.12 -5.21 -9.66
C THR A 128 10.86 -6.67 -9.99
N LEU A 129 11.80 -7.39 -10.65
CA LEU A 129 11.53 -8.76 -11.09
C LEU A 129 11.51 -9.76 -9.92
N ASN A 130 12.54 -9.76 -9.06
CA ASN A 130 12.59 -10.62 -7.88
C ASN A 130 11.47 -10.29 -6.88
N ALA A 131 11.13 -9.02 -6.72
CA ALA A 131 10.03 -8.62 -5.84
C ALA A 131 8.66 -9.04 -6.41
N PHE A 132 8.46 -8.94 -7.73
CA PHE A 132 7.24 -9.40 -8.38
C PHE A 132 7.07 -10.92 -8.24
N ILE A 133 8.14 -11.69 -8.47
CA ILE A 133 8.14 -13.16 -8.29
C ILE A 133 7.82 -13.51 -6.83
N ARG A 134 8.44 -12.82 -5.87
CA ARG A 134 8.17 -13.04 -4.43
C ARG A 134 6.72 -12.72 -4.06
N GLU A 135 6.15 -11.64 -4.57
CA GLU A 135 4.75 -11.26 -4.31
C GLU A 135 3.77 -12.23 -5.02
N PHE A 136 4.11 -12.72 -6.20
CA PHE A 136 3.37 -13.77 -6.90
C PHE A 136 3.38 -15.09 -6.12
N ILE A 137 4.54 -15.50 -5.59
CA ILE A 137 4.66 -16.66 -4.68
C ILE A 137 3.84 -16.42 -3.40
N GLY A 138 3.90 -15.22 -2.81
CA GLY A 138 3.09 -14.85 -1.66
C GLY A 138 1.58 -14.99 -1.93
N TYR A 139 1.12 -14.56 -3.10
CA TYR A 139 -0.27 -14.78 -3.54
C TYR A 139 -0.60 -16.26 -3.70
N LEU A 140 0.27 -17.06 -4.34
CA LEU A 140 0.07 -18.50 -4.50
C LEU A 140 -0.07 -19.20 -3.15
N CYS A 141 0.80 -18.88 -2.18
CA CYS A 141 0.71 -19.42 -0.82
C CYS A 141 -0.60 -19.00 -0.12
N LEU A 142 -1.02 -17.74 -0.27
CA LEU A 142 -2.24 -17.21 0.35
C LEU A 142 -3.51 -17.84 -0.25
N SER A 143 -3.48 -18.23 -1.52
CA SER A 143 -4.62 -18.77 -2.27
C SER A 143 -4.59 -20.30 -2.40
N TRP A 144 -3.57 -20.97 -1.87
CA TRP A 144 -3.33 -22.40 -2.07
C TRP A 144 -4.53 -23.27 -1.71
N LYS A 145 -5.22 -22.99 -0.59
CA LYS A 145 -6.44 -23.72 -0.17
C LYS A 145 -7.59 -23.62 -1.20
N LYS A 146 -7.75 -22.47 -1.88
CA LYS A 146 -8.78 -22.28 -2.92
C LYS A 146 -8.40 -23.01 -4.21
N HIS A 147 -7.12 -23.00 -4.57
CA HIS A 147 -6.63 -23.77 -5.72
C HIS A 147 -6.76 -25.27 -5.50
N THR A 148 -6.40 -25.79 -4.32
CA THR A 148 -6.58 -27.20 -3.97
C THR A 148 -8.05 -27.61 -4.03
N PHE A 149 -8.96 -26.77 -3.54
CA PHE A 149 -10.40 -27.03 -3.61
C PHE A 149 -10.93 -27.13 -5.06
N VAL A 150 -10.52 -26.21 -5.94
CA VAL A 150 -10.89 -26.26 -7.38
C VAL A 150 -10.30 -27.50 -8.06
N ILE A 151 -9.05 -27.85 -7.76
CA ILE A 151 -8.39 -29.04 -8.33
C ILE A 151 -9.14 -30.31 -7.89
N ILE A 152 -9.54 -30.42 -6.63
CA ILE A 152 -10.33 -31.56 -6.13
C ILE A 152 -11.68 -31.65 -6.86
N ILE A 153 -12.38 -30.53 -7.06
CA ILE A 153 -13.66 -30.51 -7.79
C ILE A 153 -13.45 -30.96 -9.24
N VAL A 154 -12.43 -30.44 -9.94
CA VAL A 154 -12.16 -30.80 -11.33
C VAL A 154 -11.78 -32.26 -11.46
N ILE A 155 -10.90 -32.77 -10.58
CA ILE A 155 -10.54 -34.19 -10.54
C ILE A 155 -11.78 -35.05 -10.26
N GLY A 156 -12.62 -34.65 -9.30
CA GLY A 156 -13.88 -35.34 -9.00
C GLY A 156 -14.82 -35.41 -10.21
N ILE A 157 -15.01 -34.31 -10.94
CA ILE A 157 -15.84 -34.27 -12.16
C ILE A 157 -15.27 -35.16 -13.27
N VAL A 158 -13.94 -35.18 -13.44
CA VAL A 158 -13.27 -36.01 -14.46
C VAL A 158 -13.34 -37.50 -14.11
N LEU A 159 -13.16 -37.86 -12.85
CA LEU A 159 -13.24 -39.24 -12.38
C LEU A 159 -14.69 -39.78 -12.35
N PHE A 160 -15.68 -38.93 -12.06
CA PHE A 160 -17.10 -39.32 -12.03
C PHE A 160 -17.75 -39.36 -13.41
N ARG A 161 -17.07 -38.84 -14.45
CA ARG A 161 -17.49 -38.92 -15.87
C ARG A 161 -16.95 -40.16 -16.59
N ARG A 162 -16.22 -41.04 -15.89
CA ARG A 162 -15.73 -42.33 -16.38
C ARG A 162 -16.49 -43.46 -15.71
#